data_AF-A0A1V1P6T1-F1
#
_entry.id   AF-A0A1V1P6T1-F1
#
_cell.length_a   1.000
_cell.length_b   1.000
_cell.length_c   1.000
_cell.angle_alpha   90.00
_cell.angle_beta   90.00
_cell.angle_gamma   90.00
#
_symmetry.space_group_name_H-M   'P 1'
#
loop_
_entity.id
_entity.type
_entity.pdbx_description
1 polymer ?
#
loop_
_entity_poly.entity_id
_entity_poly.type
_entity_poly.pdbx_seq_one_letter_code
_entity_poly.pdbx_strand_id
1 'polypeptide(L)'
;MGQIFTGGNVGKNELNGKLGFISTLHTWDQKMLYHLHLHCIIPGGALSSEGDKWNSSKPDYLFDVLKMSKTFREIFVKKLEKSYKKNELIFEGEIVNLGTQKGFEELINTLLSKEWVVYSKKPVSAEVVLDYLGRYVHRVAISNNRIVKVENDRVTFLYRDHSDGDLKSITVDVDEFIRRFFLHVLPDNFYRIRYYGFLSTRSRNIDLPKCREILGLSKELPALEEISVKQFMLDYAGIDISKCPYCQKGK
;
A
#
# COMPACT_ATOMS: atom_id res chain seq x y z
N MET A 1 -4.97 -5.67 20.03
CA MET A 1 -4.04 -6.82 19.88
C MET A 1 -3.87 -7.14 18.40
N GLY A 2 -2.84 -6.60 17.75
CA GLY A 2 -2.61 -6.84 16.33
C GLY A 2 -2.14 -8.27 16.11
N GLN A 3 -2.98 -9.14 15.56
CA GLN A 3 -2.55 -10.46 15.10
C GLN A 3 -1.57 -10.27 13.94
N ILE A 4 -0.30 -10.48 14.25
CA ILE A 4 0.79 -10.60 13.29
C ILE A 4 0.41 -11.74 12.34
N PHE A 5 0.48 -11.48 11.03
CA PHE A 5 0.40 -12.52 10.01
C PHE A 5 1.55 -13.50 10.22
N THR A 6 1.28 -14.62 10.90
CA THR A 6 2.13 -15.82 10.92
C THR A 6 1.46 -17.01 10.21
N GLY A 7 0.22 -16.85 9.73
CA GLY A 7 -0.57 -17.91 9.13
C GLY A 7 -0.41 -17.98 7.62
N GLY A 8 0.68 -18.60 7.17
CA GLY A 8 0.88 -19.00 5.78
C GLY A 8 2.37 -19.20 5.50
N ASN A 9 2.80 -20.43 5.25
CA ASN A 9 4.11 -20.76 4.69
C ASN A 9 4.21 -20.26 3.23
N VAL A 10 3.96 -18.97 3.00
CA VAL A 10 4.11 -18.36 1.68
C VAL A 10 5.61 -18.36 1.36
N GLY A 11 6.02 -19.14 0.35
CA GLY A 11 7.39 -19.24 -0.12
C GLY A 11 8.29 -20.30 0.56
N LYS A 12 7.90 -20.85 1.71
CA LYS A 12 8.73 -21.86 2.40
C LYS A 12 8.86 -23.17 1.60
N ASN A 13 7.84 -23.54 0.83
CA ASN A 13 7.77 -24.84 0.17
C ASN A 13 8.36 -24.85 -1.25
N GLU A 14 8.40 -23.71 -1.96
CA GLU A 14 8.90 -23.64 -3.35
C GLU A 14 10.27 -22.97 -3.47
N LEU A 15 10.61 -22.02 -2.58
CA LEU A 15 11.90 -21.32 -2.59
C LEU A 15 12.81 -21.75 -1.44
N ASN A 16 12.37 -22.65 -0.56
CA ASN A 16 13.14 -23.18 0.58
C ASN A 16 13.82 -22.08 1.42
N GLY A 17 13.10 -21.01 1.72
CA GLY A 17 13.66 -19.87 2.43
C GLY A 17 12.63 -18.90 3.00
N LYS A 18 13.14 -17.84 3.61
CA LYS A 18 12.41 -16.71 4.13
C LYS A 18 12.27 -15.65 3.03
N LEU A 19 11.06 -15.44 2.56
CA LEU A 19 10.72 -14.30 1.71
C LEU A 19 10.79 -12.99 2.50
N GLY A 20 10.82 -11.87 1.79
CA GLY A 20 10.66 -10.53 2.34
C GLY A 20 9.71 -9.76 1.44
N PHE A 21 8.91 -8.85 1.99
CA PHE A 21 8.13 -7.93 1.14
C PHE A 21 7.73 -6.68 1.91
N ILE A 22 7.43 -5.64 1.13
CA ILE A 22 6.83 -4.39 1.61
C ILE A 22 5.39 -4.38 1.10
N SER A 23 4.43 -4.09 1.98
CA SER A 23 3.03 -3.92 1.61
C SER A 23 2.56 -2.52 2.00
N THR A 24 1.84 -1.85 1.11
CA THR A 24 1.23 -0.54 1.34
C THR A 24 -0.26 -0.61 1.11
N LEU A 25 -1.03 -0.18 2.11
CA LEU A 25 -2.48 -0.04 2.01
C LEU A 25 -2.86 1.19 1.18
N HIS A 26 -3.75 0.97 0.21
CA HIS A 26 -4.40 2.01 -0.57
C HIS A 26 -5.92 1.88 -0.43
N THR A 27 -6.62 2.99 -0.19
CA THR A 27 -8.05 2.98 0.14
C THR A 27 -8.92 3.80 -0.81
N TRP A 28 -8.33 4.49 -1.80
CA TRP A 28 -9.06 5.39 -2.70
C TRP A 28 -8.87 5.07 -4.17
N ASP A 29 -9.81 5.54 -4.99
CA ASP A 29 -9.63 5.66 -6.43
C ASP A 29 -9.28 7.12 -6.81
N GLN A 30 -9.17 7.40 -8.11
CA GLN A 30 -8.95 8.77 -8.59
C GLN A 30 -10.12 9.71 -8.24
N LYS A 31 -11.33 9.23 -7.97
CA LYS A 31 -12.48 10.06 -7.56
C LYS A 31 -12.61 10.19 -6.03
N MET A 32 -11.63 9.69 -5.27
CA MET A 32 -11.61 9.55 -3.81
C MET A 32 -12.73 8.65 -3.26
N LEU A 33 -13.32 7.79 -4.10
CA LEU A 33 -14.25 6.78 -3.65
C LEU A 33 -13.48 5.62 -3.02
N TYR A 34 -14.17 4.86 -2.16
CA TYR A 34 -13.57 3.75 -1.44
C TYR A 34 -13.12 2.63 -2.39
N HIS A 35 -11.81 2.37 -2.42
CA HIS A 35 -11.19 1.38 -3.28
C HIS A 35 -9.99 0.73 -2.57
N LEU A 36 -10.30 -0.25 -1.72
CA LEU A 36 -9.33 -0.94 -0.88
C LEU A 36 -8.48 -1.94 -1.67
N HIS A 37 -7.16 -1.73 -1.69
CA HIS A 37 -6.21 -2.68 -2.26
C HIS A 37 -4.82 -2.55 -1.61
N LEU A 38 -3.98 -3.55 -1.86
CA LEU A 38 -2.61 -3.61 -1.37
C LEU A 38 -1.64 -3.53 -2.55
N HIS A 39 -0.65 -2.64 -2.43
CA HIS A 39 0.54 -2.68 -3.28
C HIS A 39 1.63 -3.45 -2.55
N CYS A 40 2.13 -4.52 -3.15
CA CYS A 40 3.16 -5.36 -2.58
C CYS A 40 4.41 -5.39 -3.47
N ILE A 41 5.57 -5.14 -2.87
CA ILE A 41 6.88 -5.30 -3.53
C ILE A 41 7.57 -6.49 -2.90
N ILE A 42 7.82 -7.49 -3.73
CA ILE A 42 8.37 -8.78 -3.33
C ILE A 42 9.64 -9.01 -4.14
N PRO A 43 10.82 -9.18 -3.50
CA PRO A 43 12.03 -9.60 -4.17
C PRO A 43 11.83 -10.95 -4.86
N GLY A 44 12.47 -11.13 -6.02
CA GLY A 44 12.40 -12.36 -6.83
C GLY A 44 13.20 -13.53 -6.24
N GLY A 45 13.00 -13.85 -4.97
CA GLY A 45 13.70 -14.91 -4.27
C GLY A 45 13.58 -14.81 -2.76
N ALA A 46 14.16 -15.79 -2.07
CA ALA A 46 14.13 -15.92 -0.62
C ALA A 46 15.55 -16.07 -0.05
N LEU A 47 15.76 -15.59 1.17
CA LEU A 47 16.96 -15.91 1.95
C LEU A 47 16.83 -17.35 2.47
N SER A 48 17.85 -18.20 2.30
CA SER A 48 17.83 -19.58 2.80
C SER A 48 17.52 -19.62 4.30
N SER A 49 16.98 -20.73 4.80
CA SER A 49 16.69 -20.88 6.25
C SER A 49 17.92 -20.68 7.13
N GLU A 50 19.10 -21.09 6.63
CA GLU A 50 20.40 -20.90 7.29
C GLU A 50 20.93 -19.47 7.15
N GLY A 51 20.40 -18.69 6.20
CA GLY A 51 20.79 -17.32 5.94
C GLY A 51 22.13 -17.18 5.21
N ASP A 52 22.57 -18.21 4.51
CA ASP A 52 23.86 -18.33 3.83
C ASP A 52 23.76 -18.22 2.29
N LYS A 53 22.54 -18.34 1.73
CA LYS A 53 22.31 -18.39 0.28
C LYS A 53 21.04 -17.64 -0.11
N TRP A 54 21.04 -17.14 -1.35
CA TRP A 54 19.86 -16.56 -1.97
C TRP A 54 19.22 -17.57 -2.92
N ASN A 55 17.99 -17.95 -2.63
CA ASN A 55 17.21 -18.87 -3.45
C ASN A 55 16.34 -18.04 -4.41
N SER A 56 16.86 -17.82 -5.62
CA SER A 56 16.16 -17.08 -6.68
C SER A 56 14.87 -17.75 -7.11
N SER A 57 13.86 -16.94 -7.43
CA SER A 57 12.66 -17.43 -8.11
C SER A 57 12.90 -17.73 -9.58
N LYS A 58 11.90 -18.34 -10.22
CA LYS A 58 11.87 -18.40 -11.69
C LYS A 58 11.87 -16.98 -12.28
N PRO A 59 12.42 -16.78 -13.50
CA PRO A 59 12.56 -15.44 -14.09
C PRO A 59 11.24 -14.74 -14.45
N ASP A 60 10.16 -15.50 -14.59
CA ASP A 60 8.90 -15.05 -15.18
C ASP A 60 7.90 -14.57 -14.12
N TYR A 61 7.60 -15.40 -13.12
CA TYR A 61 6.72 -15.06 -12.01
C TYR A 61 7.10 -15.78 -10.72
N LEU A 62 7.04 -15.03 -9.61
CA LEU A 62 7.31 -15.53 -8.27
C LEU A 62 6.20 -16.45 -7.76
N PHE A 63 4.94 -16.14 -8.09
CA PHE A 63 3.76 -16.90 -7.71
C PHE A 63 2.78 -17.00 -8.87
N ASP A 64 2.06 -18.11 -8.93
CA ASP A 64 0.88 -18.25 -9.76
C ASP A 64 -0.21 -17.29 -9.26
N VAL A 65 -0.57 -16.33 -10.10
CA VAL A 65 -1.50 -15.24 -9.77
C VAL A 65 -2.92 -15.77 -9.47
N LEU A 66 -3.37 -16.80 -10.18
CA LEU A 66 -4.70 -17.39 -9.98
C LEU A 66 -4.77 -18.13 -8.65
N LYS A 67 -3.72 -18.89 -8.31
CA LYS A 67 -3.61 -19.54 -6.99
C LYS A 67 -3.55 -18.50 -5.88
N MET A 68 -2.73 -17.45 -6.05
CA MET A 68 -2.61 -16.37 -5.07
C MET A 68 -3.94 -15.65 -4.84
N SER A 69 -4.69 -15.35 -5.90
CA SER A 69 -6.03 -14.77 -5.80
C SER A 69 -6.98 -15.64 -4.99
N LYS A 70 -7.08 -16.94 -5.31
CA LYS A 70 -7.94 -17.88 -4.59
C LYS A 70 -7.55 -18.01 -3.12
N THR A 71 -6.26 -18.19 -2.84
CA THR A 71 -5.75 -18.30 -1.47
C THR A 71 -5.99 -17.02 -0.67
N PHE A 72 -5.76 -15.84 -1.26
CA PHE A 72 -6.01 -14.57 -0.59
C PHE A 72 -7.49 -14.41 -0.24
N ARG A 73 -8.39 -14.67 -1.20
CA ARG A 73 -9.84 -14.66 -0.98
C ARG A 73 -10.26 -15.58 0.16
N GLU A 74 -9.80 -16.83 0.15
CA GLU A 74 -10.14 -17.81 1.19
C GLU A 74 -9.64 -17.37 2.57
N ILE A 75 -8.40 -16.88 2.67
CA ILE A 75 -7.84 -16.42 3.94
C ILE A 75 -8.60 -15.19 4.45
N PHE A 76 -8.92 -14.25 3.57
CA PHE A 76 -9.67 -13.05 3.91
C PHE A 76 -11.05 -13.40 4.43
N VAL A 77 -11.81 -14.21 3.68
CA VAL A 77 -13.17 -14.65 4.03
C VAL A 77 -13.16 -15.37 5.37
N LYS A 78 -12.26 -16.35 5.58
CA LYS A 78 -12.14 -17.06 6.88
C LYS A 78 -11.87 -16.12 8.05
N LYS A 79 -11.05 -15.08 7.84
CA LYS A 79 -10.78 -14.07 8.87
C LYS A 79 -12.00 -13.19 9.13
N LEU A 80 -12.71 -12.78 8.08
CA LEU A 80 -13.93 -11.99 8.18
C LEU A 80 -15.01 -12.76 8.98
N GLU A 81 -15.24 -14.02 8.65
CA GLU A 81 -16.16 -14.89 9.39
C GLU A 81 -15.77 -15.05 10.86
N LYS A 82 -14.46 -15.19 11.14
CA LYS A 82 -13.96 -15.28 12.52
C LYS A 82 -14.24 -13.99 13.30
N SER A 83 -14.05 -12.82 12.69
CA SER A 83 -14.34 -11.55 13.35
C SER A 83 -15.83 -11.32 13.54
N TYR A 84 -16.67 -11.74 12.58
CA TYR A 84 -18.12 -11.76 12.74
C TYR A 84 -18.56 -12.61 13.94
N LYS A 85 -18.09 -13.86 14.04
CA LYS A 85 -18.41 -14.78 15.16
C LYS A 85 -17.98 -14.26 16.53
N LYS A 86 -17.04 -13.32 16.56
CA LYS A 86 -16.56 -12.68 17.79
C LYS A 86 -17.23 -11.33 18.08
N ASN A 87 -18.17 -10.89 17.25
CA ASN A 87 -18.79 -9.57 17.33
C ASN A 87 -17.76 -8.42 17.26
N GLU A 88 -16.69 -8.59 16.47
CA GLU A 88 -15.65 -7.56 16.26
C GLU A 88 -15.98 -6.60 15.11
N LEU A 89 -17.08 -6.85 14.38
CA LEU A 89 -17.50 -6.06 13.22
C LEU A 89 -18.67 -5.13 13.58
N ILE A 90 -18.64 -3.92 13.02
CA ILE A 90 -19.68 -2.91 13.19
C ILE A 90 -20.48 -2.82 11.89
N PHE A 91 -21.81 -2.87 12.00
CA PHE A 91 -22.73 -2.77 10.88
C PHE A 91 -23.74 -1.65 11.17
N GLU A 92 -23.58 -0.52 10.49
CA GLU A 92 -24.37 0.69 10.70
C GLU A 92 -24.89 1.28 9.39
N GLY A 93 -25.88 2.18 9.47
CA GLY A 93 -26.47 2.82 8.30
C GLY A 93 -27.01 1.82 7.28
N GLU A 94 -26.60 1.96 6.02
CA GLU A 94 -27.09 1.15 4.90
C GLU A 94 -26.66 -0.33 4.98
N ILE A 95 -25.69 -0.67 5.84
CA ILE A 95 -25.16 -2.04 5.95
C ILE A 95 -25.63 -2.79 7.20
N VAL A 96 -26.57 -2.25 7.99
CA VAL A 96 -27.11 -2.90 9.20
C VAL A 96 -27.58 -4.33 8.92
N ASN A 97 -28.24 -4.56 7.77
CA ASN A 97 -28.75 -5.89 7.41
C ASN A 97 -27.66 -6.95 7.26
N LEU A 98 -26.43 -6.55 6.91
CA LEU A 98 -25.27 -7.45 6.81
C LEU A 98 -24.81 -7.99 8.17
N GLY A 99 -25.23 -7.35 9.28
CA GLY A 99 -24.96 -7.83 10.64
C GLY A 99 -25.90 -8.95 11.11
N THR A 100 -26.97 -9.24 10.36
CA THR A 100 -27.81 -10.41 10.64
C THR A 100 -27.13 -11.69 10.17
N GLN A 101 -27.49 -12.84 10.76
CA GLN A 101 -26.94 -14.13 10.32
C GLN A 101 -27.15 -14.33 8.81
N LYS A 102 -28.38 -14.13 8.33
CA LYS A 102 -28.73 -14.30 6.91
C LYS A 102 -27.97 -13.31 6.02
N GLY A 103 -27.94 -12.03 6.38
CA GLY A 103 -27.25 -11.01 5.58
C GLY A 103 -25.74 -11.23 5.53
N PHE A 104 -25.14 -11.71 6.63
CA PHE A 104 -23.73 -12.06 6.65
C PHE A 104 -23.44 -13.30 5.80
N GLU A 105 -24.25 -14.35 5.87
CA GLU A 105 -24.14 -15.54 5.01
C GLU A 105 -24.23 -15.16 3.52
N GLU A 106 -25.17 -14.27 3.15
CA GLU A 106 -25.29 -13.74 1.79
C GLU A 106 -24.07 -12.92 1.34
N LEU A 107 -23.49 -12.11 2.24
CA LEU A 107 -22.25 -11.39 1.99
C LEU A 107 -21.10 -12.38 1.69
N ILE A 108 -20.92 -13.40 2.51
CA ILE A 108 -19.86 -14.40 2.33
C ILE A 108 -20.02 -15.13 0.99
N ASN A 109 -21.23 -15.56 0.65
CA ASN A 109 -21.54 -16.18 -0.63
C ASN A 109 -21.20 -15.26 -1.82
N THR A 110 -21.52 -13.97 -1.70
CA THR A 110 -21.18 -12.95 -2.71
C THR A 110 -19.67 -12.74 -2.84
N LEU A 111 -18.93 -12.75 -1.74
CA LEU A 111 -17.47 -12.60 -1.78
C LEU A 111 -16.77 -13.81 -2.41
N LEU A 112 -17.30 -15.02 -2.15
CA LEU A 112 -16.76 -16.28 -2.69
C LEU A 112 -17.10 -16.49 -4.17
N SER A 113 -18.23 -15.97 -4.65
CA SER A 113 -18.63 -16.07 -6.06
C SER A 113 -17.86 -15.13 -6.99
N LYS A 114 -17.35 -14.01 -6.45
CA LYS A 114 -16.53 -13.06 -7.23
C LYS A 114 -15.13 -13.61 -7.49
N GLU A 115 -14.63 -13.38 -8.70
CA GLU A 115 -13.20 -13.50 -8.99
C GLU A 115 -12.46 -12.32 -8.36
N TRP A 116 -11.45 -12.61 -7.55
CA TRP A 116 -10.65 -11.57 -6.91
C TRP A 116 -9.46 -11.23 -7.81
N VAL A 117 -9.24 -9.94 -8.05
CA VAL A 117 -8.15 -9.50 -8.91
C VAL A 117 -6.87 -9.47 -8.10
N VAL A 118 -5.89 -10.23 -8.56
CA VAL A 118 -4.50 -10.11 -8.16
C VAL A 118 -3.71 -9.86 -9.43
N TYR A 119 -2.83 -8.86 -9.39
CA TYR A 119 -1.97 -8.53 -10.51
C TYR A 119 -0.51 -8.62 -10.06
N SER A 120 0.31 -9.25 -10.87
CA SER A 120 1.76 -9.35 -10.64
C SER A 120 2.48 -8.99 -11.92
N LYS A 121 3.51 -8.16 -11.80
CA LYS A 121 4.34 -7.74 -12.92
C LYS A 121 5.79 -7.73 -12.47
N LYS A 122 6.67 -8.28 -13.31
CA LYS A 122 8.12 -8.10 -13.16
C LYS A 122 8.47 -6.63 -13.36
N PRO A 123 9.22 -6.01 -12.43
CA PRO A 123 9.61 -4.62 -12.60
C PRO A 123 10.67 -4.47 -13.70
N VAL A 124 10.70 -3.28 -14.32
CA VAL A 124 11.71 -2.92 -15.32
C VAL A 124 13.05 -2.63 -14.62
N SER A 125 13.02 -1.91 -13.50
CA SER A 125 14.19 -1.61 -12.67
C SER A 125 13.79 -1.37 -11.21
N ALA A 126 14.78 -1.32 -10.32
CA ALA A 126 14.55 -1.03 -8.91
C ALA A 126 14.04 0.41 -8.69
N GLU A 127 14.54 1.36 -9.47
CA GLU A 127 14.20 2.78 -9.40
C GLU A 127 12.72 3.00 -9.77
N VAL A 128 12.23 2.32 -10.81
CA VAL A 128 10.81 2.38 -11.19
C VAL A 128 9.91 1.84 -10.08
N VAL A 129 10.33 0.79 -9.39
CA VAL A 129 9.59 0.22 -8.24
C VAL A 129 9.57 1.18 -7.07
N LEU A 130 10.69 1.85 -6.79
CA LEU A 130 10.81 2.83 -5.72
C LEU A 130 9.97 4.07 -6.01
N ASP A 131 10.03 4.62 -7.23
CA ASP A 131 9.18 5.75 -7.64
C ASP A 131 7.69 5.37 -7.56
N TYR A 132 7.33 4.18 -8.04
CA TYR A 132 5.98 3.65 -7.91
C TYR A 132 5.54 3.60 -6.44
N LEU A 133 6.34 3.00 -5.55
CA LEU A 133 6.03 2.92 -4.12
C LEU A 133 5.91 4.30 -3.48
N GLY A 134 6.86 5.20 -3.77
CA GLY A 134 6.91 6.55 -3.21
C GLY A 134 5.61 7.32 -3.43
N ARG A 135 4.99 7.17 -4.61
CA ARG A 135 3.68 7.77 -4.92
C ARG A 135 2.57 7.27 -4.02
N TYR A 136 2.61 6.02 -3.56
CA TYR A 136 1.61 5.45 -2.65
C TYR A 136 1.92 5.66 -1.17
N VAL A 137 3.20 5.85 -0.82
CA VAL A 137 3.62 6.09 0.56
C VAL A 137 3.29 7.52 1.00
N HIS A 138 3.57 8.50 0.15
CA HIS A 138 3.48 9.91 0.52
C HIS A 138 2.15 10.58 0.20
N ARG A 139 1.41 10.08 -0.79
CA ARG A 139 0.15 10.74 -1.19
C ARG A 139 -0.98 10.37 -0.24
N VAL A 140 -1.70 11.39 0.20
CA VAL A 140 -3.05 11.30 0.76
C VAL A 140 -4.07 11.07 -0.37
N ALA A 141 -5.37 11.01 -0.05
CA ALA A 141 -6.45 10.76 -1.02
C ALA A 141 -6.41 11.66 -2.28
N ILE A 142 -5.93 12.91 -2.13
CA ILE A 142 -5.83 13.88 -3.21
C ILE A 142 -4.63 14.82 -3.04
N SER A 143 -3.96 15.17 -4.13
CA SER A 143 -2.90 16.19 -4.14
C SER A 143 -3.49 17.58 -4.38
N ASN A 144 -2.90 18.63 -3.79
CA ASN A 144 -3.36 20.03 -3.94
C ASN A 144 -3.56 20.45 -5.41
N ASN A 145 -2.62 20.12 -6.30
CA ASN A 145 -2.70 20.48 -7.73
C ASN A 145 -3.91 19.86 -8.47
N ARG A 146 -4.59 18.88 -7.87
CA ARG A 146 -5.81 18.31 -8.45
C ARG A 146 -7.05 19.11 -8.05
N ILE A 147 -7.01 19.90 -6.99
CA ILE A 147 -8.12 20.78 -6.58
C ILE A 147 -7.99 22.06 -7.42
N VAL A 148 -8.92 22.27 -8.34
CA VAL A 148 -8.83 23.36 -9.33
C VAL A 148 -9.82 24.48 -9.07
N LYS A 149 -10.88 24.23 -8.29
CA LYS A 149 -11.87 25.24 -7.93
C LYS A 149 -12.54 24.91 -6.61
N VAL A 150 -12.78 25.95 -5.80
CA VAL A 150 -13.63 25.92 -4.61
C VAL A 150 -14.49 27.18 -4.63
N GLU A 151 -15.79 27.03 -4.85
CA GLU A 151 -16.75 28.13 -4.88
C GLU A 151 -18.16 27.61 -4.60
N ASN A 152 -19.03 28.47 -4.07
CA ASN A 152 -20.46 28.17 -3.89
C ASN A 152 -20.73 26.81 -3.20
N ASP A 153 -19.98 26.51 -2.13
CA ASP A 153 -20.04 25.24 -1.38
C ASP A 153 -19.77 23.97 -2.20
N ARG A 154 -19.01 24.12 -3.30
CA ARG A 154 -18.62 23.02 -4.18
C ARG A 154 -17.11 23.00 -4.40
N VAL A 155 -16.59 21.80 -4.58
CA VAL A 155 -15.18 21.54 -4.88
C VAL A 155 -15.08 20.85 -6.24
N THR A 156 -14.32 21.46 -7.15
CA THR A 156 -13.96 20.85 -8.44
C THR A 156 -12.54 20.32 -8.38
N PHE A 157 -12.37 19.05 -8.71
CA PHE A 157 -11.05 18.43 -8.78
C PHE A 157 -10.86 17.54 -10.01
N LEU A 158 -9.61 17.43 -10.45
CA LEU A 158 -9.20 16.66 -11.61
C LEU A 158 -9.04 15.18 -11.24
N TYR A 159 -9.49 14.27 -12.09
CA TYR A 159 -9.26 12.83 -11.98
C TYR A 159 -8.88 12.26 -13.34
N ARG A 160 -8.06 11.20 -13.36
CA ARG A 160 -7.79 10.46 -14.60
C ARG A 160 -8.84 9.37 -14.77
N ASP A 161 -9.58 9.44 -15.87
CA ASP A 161 -10.58 8.44 -16.20
C ASP A 161 -9.88 7.18 -16.73
N HIS A 162 -10.24 6.00 -16.20
CA HIS A 162 -9.56 4.76 -16.56
C HIS A 162 -10.07 4.18 -17.89
N SER A 163 -11.23 4.67 -18.38
CA SER A 163 -11.81 4.20 -19.64
C SER A 163 -11.07 4.71 -20.88
N ASP A 164 -10.62 5.97 -20.85
CA ASP A 164 -9.92 6.63 -21.97
C ASP A 164 -8.54 7.20 -21.58
N GLY A 165 -8.21 7.25 -20.28
CA GLY A 165 -6.93 7.77 -19.79
C GLY A 165 -6.89 9.29 -19.65
N ASP A 166 -7.97 9.99 -19.96
CA ASP A 166 -8.01 11.44 -20.02
C ASP A 166 -8.16 12.09 -18.64
N LEU A 167 -7.62 13.29 -18.53
CA LEU A 167 -7.74 14.12 -17.34
C LEU A 167 -9.07 14.89 -17.40
N LYS A 168 -10.01 14.52 -16.54
CA LYS A 168 -11.34 15.12 -16.46
C LYS A 168 -11.52 15.82 -15.12
N SER A 169 -12.51 16.70 -15.03
CA SER A 169 -12.90 17.31 -13.75
C SER A 169 -14.20 16.71 -13.24
N ILE A 170 -14.36 16.69 -11.92
CA ILE A 170 -15.63 16.39 -11.24
C ILE A 170 -15.88 17.47 -10.20
N THR A 171 -17.14 17.88 -10.06
CA THR A 171 -17.57 18.85 -9.06
C THR A 171 -18.54 18.19 -8.10
N VAL A 172 -18.24 18.24 -6.81
CA VAL A 172 -19.08 17.70 -5.73
C VAL A 172 -19.34 18.78 -4.68
N ASP A 173 -20.35 18.58 -3.85
CA ASP A 173 -20.59 19.43 -2.68
C ASP A 173 -19.41 19.30 -1.70
N VAL A 174 -19.15 20.36 -0.94
CA VAL A 174 -18.03 20.41 0.00
C VAL A 174 -18.11 19.30 1.06
N ASP A 175 -19.32 18.97 1.53
CA ASP A 175 -19.52 17.89 2.50
C ASP A 175 -19.20 16.52 1.92
N GLU A 176 -19.56 16.29 0.65
CA GLU A 176 -19.23 15.05 -0.06
C GLU A 176 -17.72 14.94 -0.32
N PHE A 177 -17.06 16.06 -0.64
CA PHE A 177 -15.59 16.10 -0.76
C PHE A 177 -14.92 15.73 0.57
N ILE A 178 -15.36 16.34 1.67
CA ILE A 178 -14.86 16.09 3.02
C ILE A 178 -15.11 14.63 3.42
N ARG A 179 -16.34 14.12 3.22
CA ARG A 179 -16.69 12.72 3.48
C ARG A 179 -15.76 11.78 2.72
N ARG A 180 -15.60 11.98 1.41
CA ARG A 180 -14.69 11.17 0.58
C ARG A 180 -13.26 11.20 1.08
N PHE A 181 -12.76 12.36 1.51
CA PHE A 181 -11.42 12.47 2.07
C PHE A 181 -11.27 11.66 3.37
N PHE A 182 -12.23 11.78 4.29
CA PHE A 182 -12.20 11.12 5.59
C PHE A 182 -12.36 9.60 5.52
N LEU A 183 -12.93 9.05 4.45
CA LEU A 183 -12.94 7.59 4.20
C LEU A 183 -11.54 6.96 4.18
N HIS A 184 -10.50 7.77 3.96
CA HIS A 184 -9.11 7.31 3.79
C HIS A 184 -8.23 7.61 4.99
N VAL A 185 -8.78 8.24 6.03
CA VAL A 185 -8.08 8.43 7.29
C VAL A 185 -8.04 7.10 8.02
N LEU A 186 -6.82 6.61 8.25
CA LEU A 186 -6.62 5.33 8.92
C LEU A 186 -6.80 5.48 10.43
N PRO A 187 -7.31 4.45 11.13
CA PRO A 187 -7.41 4.47 12.59
C PRO A 187 -6.06 4.68 13.26
N ASP A 188 -6.08 5.17 14.49
CA ASP A 188 -4.88 5.33 15.30
C ASP A 188 -4.10 4.01 15.41
N ASN A 189 -2.78 4.13 15.33
CA ASN A 189 -1.85 3.00 15.35
C ASN A 189 -2.01 2.00 14.18
N PHE A 190 -2.78 2.35 13.15
CA PHE A 190 -2.84 1.54 11.94
C PHE A 190 -1.68 1.89 10.99
N TYR A 191 -0.69 0.99 10.92
CA TYR A 191 0.42 1.14 9.99
C TYR A 191 -0.02 0.87 8.55
N ARG A 192 0.00 1.93 7.73
CA ARG A 192 -0.25 1.89 6.28
C ARG A 192 0.76 1.03 5.53
N ILE A 193 2.04 1.14 5.91
CA ILE A 193 3.15 0.42 5.29
C ILE A 193 3.62 -0.64 6.27
N ARG A 194 3.80 -1.86 5.78
CA ARG A 194 4.21 -3.00 6.58
C ARG A 194 5.33 -3.76 5.89
N TYR A 195 6.28 -4.20 6.71
CA TYR A 195 7.43 -4.97 6.27
C TYR A 195 7.35 -6.39 6.82
N TYR A 196 7.61 -7.36 5.96
CA TYR A 196 7.44 -8.77 6.27
C TYR A 196 8.69 -9.59 5.98
N GLY A 197 8.77 -10.74 6.64
CA GLY A 197 9.81 -11.70 6.38
C GLY A 197 11.21 -11.16 6.71
N PHE A 198 12.19 -11.34 5.82
CA PHE A 198 13.55 -10.82 6.05
C PHE A 198 13.62 -9.29 6.08
N LEU A 199 12.61 -8.59 5.54
CA LEU A 199 12.48 -7.13 5.62
C LEU A 199 11.73 -6.66 6.89
N SER A 200 11.15 -7.57 7.67
CA SER A 200 10.38 -7.20 8.86
C SER A 200 11.23 -6.46 9.89
N THR A 201 10.62 -5.59 10.69
CA THR A 201 11.32 -4.79 11.71
C THR A 201 12.18 -5.63 12.65
N ARG A 202 11.71 -6.83 13.03
CA ARG A 202 12.44 -7.76 13.90
C ARG A 202 13.66 -8.38 13.23
N SER A 203 13.65 -8.54 11.92
CA SER A 203 14.66 -9.32 11.20
C SER A 203 15.58 -8.51 10.31
N ARG A 204 15.16 -7.33 9.84
CA ARG A 204 15.88 -6.55 8.83
C ARG A 204 17.32 -6.23 9.23
N ASN A 205 17.58 -5.94 10.50
CA ASN A 205 18.93 -5.59 10.96
C ASN A 205 19.90 -6.79 10.95
N ILE A 206 19.39 -8.02 10.85
CA ILE A 206 20.17 -9.25 10.82
C ILE A 206 20.19 -9.83 9.41
N ASP A 207 19.01 -9.96 8.80
CA ASP A 207 18.86 -10.67 7.53
C ASP A 207 19.25 -9.80 6.32
N LEU A 208 19.00 -8.48 6.36
CA LEU A 208 19.33 -7.60 5.23
C LEU A 208 20.84 -7.50 4.99
N PRO A 209 21.72 -7.36 6.02
CA PRO A 209 23.16 -7.44 5.82
C PRO A 209 23.61 -8.76 5.20
N LYS A 210 23.01 -9.90 5.59
CA LYS A 210 23.30 -11.21 4.98
C LYS A 210 22.90 -11.23 3.51
N CYS A 211 21.69 -10.77 3.17
CA CYS A 211 21.26 -10.65 1.78
C CYS A 211 22.23 -9.79 0.96
N ARG A 212 22.71 -8.66 1.51
CA ARG A 212 23.67 -7.78 0.84
C ARG A 212 25.01 -8.48 0.59
N GLU A 213 25.56 -9.17 1.60
CA GLU A 213 26.80 -9.94 1.47
C GLU A 213 26.69 -11.04 0.41
N ILE A 214 25.59 -11.82 0.42
CA ILE A 214 25.33 -12.87 -0.57
C ILE A 214 25.27 -12.31 -2.00
N LEU A 215 24.78 -11.07 -2.15
CA LEU A 215 24.70 -10.37 -3.44
C LEU A 215 26.01 -9.63 -3.81
N GLY A 216 27.09 -9.81 -3.04
CA GLY A 216 28.38 -9.14 -3.28
C GLY A 216 28.39 -7.65 -2.94
N LEU A 217 27.44 -7.18 -2.12
CA LEU A 217 27.34 -5.80 -1.67
C LEU A 217 27.92 -5.64 -0.25
N SER A 218 28.31 -4.42 0.13
CA SER A 218 28.65 -4.10 1.51
C SER A 218 27.50 -4.45 2.46
N LYS A 219 27.80 -5.05 3.62
CA LYS A 219 26.81 -5.34 4.67
C LYS A 219 26.11 -4.07 5.16
N GLU A 220 26.87 -2.99 5.26
CA GLU A 220 26.37 -1.71 5.72
C GLU A 220 25.57 -1.03 4.61
N LEU A 221 24.49 -0.36 5.00
CA LEU A 221 23.75 0.52 4.11
C LEU A 221 24.58 1.78 3.85
N PRO A 222 24.53 2.35 2.65
CA PRO A 222 25.13 3.66 2.41
C PRO A 222 24.52 4.67 3.38
N ALA A 223 25.34 5.56 3.93
CA ALA A 223 24.87 6.67 4.75
C ALA A 223 23.89 7.51 3.92
N LEU A 224 22.77 7.90 4.54
CA LEU A 224 21.88 8.87 3.92
C LEU A 224 22.56 10.23 3.93
N GLU A 225 22.55 10.93 2.80
CA GLU A 225 22.98 12.33 2.77
C GLU A 225 21.98 13.17 3.57
N GLU A 226 22.44 13.79 4.65
CA GLU A 226 21.64 14.73 5.42
C GLU A 226 21.52 16.06 4.66
N ILE A 227 20.50 16.17 3.82
CA ILE A 227 20.17 17.42 3.15
C ILE A 227 19.27 18.24 4.08
N SER A 228 19.65 19.50 4.36
CA SER A 228 18.79 20.40 5.13
C SER A 228 17.45 20.63 4.43
N VAL A 229 16.37 20.85 5.20
CA VAL A 229 15.04 21.18 4.61
C VAL A 229 15.14 22.37 3.66
N LYS A 230 16.00 23.35 3.96
CA LYS A 230 16.28 24.49 3.08
C LYS A 230 16.83 24.04 1.73
N GLN A 231 17.89 23.24 1.76
CA GLN A 231 18.55 22.77 0.53
C GLN A 231 17.60 21.86 -0.27
N PHE A 232 16.88 20.97 0.40
CA PHE A 232 15.87 20.13 -0.24
C PHE A 232 14.78 20.95 -0.95
N MET A 233 14.24 21.98 -0.30
CA MET A 233 13.20 22.84 -0.90
C MET A 233 13.73 23.68 -2.07
N LEU A 234 14.99 24.11 -1.99
CA LEU A 234 15.67 24.77 -3.11
C LEU A 234 15.85 23.84 -4.29
N ASP A 235 16.39 22.64 -4.08
CA ASP A 235 16.69 21.68 -5.15
C ASP A 235 15.41 21.13 -5.80
N TYR A 236 14.40 20.83 -4.98
CA TYR A 236 13.19 20.17 -5.45
C TYR A 236 12.12 21.14 -5.96
N ALA A 237 11.87 22.22 -5.22
CA ALA A 237 10.79 23.16 -5.51
C ALA A 237 11.28 24.50 -6.06
N GLY A 238 12.59 24.77 -6.06
CA GLY A 238 13.13 26.09 -6.38
C GLY A 238 12.80 27.15 -5.33
N ILE A 239 12.35 26.75 -4.13
CA ILE A 239 11.85 27.66 -3.10
C ILE A 239 12.90 27.80 -1.99
N ASP A 240 13.43 29.01 -1.82
CA ASP A 240 14.23 29.35 -0.65
C ASP A 240 13.33 29.65 0.54
N ILE A 241 13.10 28.64 1.38
CA ILE A 241 12.27 28.79 2.60
C ILE A 241 12.89 29.71 3.67
N SER A 242 14.15 30.13 3.50
CA SER A 242 14.73 31.15 4.38
C SER A 242 14.31 32.57 4.01
N LYS A 243 13.75 32.77 2.80
CA LYS A 243 13.32 34.08 2.31
C LYS A 243 11.80 34.18 2.29
N CYS A 244 11.28 35.34 2.69
CA CYS A 244 9.88 35.67 2.53
C CYS A 244 9.54 35.73 1.02
N PRO A 245 8.49 35.03 0.54
CA PRO A 245 8.12 35.06 -0.88
C PRO A 245 7.68 36.46 -1.37
N TYR A 246 7.24 37.33 -0.46
CA TYR A 246 6.78 38.68 -0.78
C TYR A 246 7.91 39.71 -0.78
N CYS A 247 8.71 39.78 0.29
CA CYS A 247 9.73 40.83 0.45
C CYS A 247 11.16 40.34 0.21
N GLN A 248 11.37 39.04 -0.02
CA GLN A 248 12.67 38.39 -0.27
C GLN A 248 13.71 38.56 0.84
N LYS A 249 13.30 39.07 2.01
CA LYS A 249 14.12 39.17 3.22
C LYS A 249 13.97 37.90 4.07
N GLY A 250 15.06 37.51 4.70
CA GLY A 250 15.23 36.24 5.38
C GLY A 250 16.41 36.27 6.34
N LYS A 251 16.51 35.30 7.26
CA LYS A 251 17.72 35.09 8.06
C LYS A 251 18.86 34.54 7.19
#